data_AF-A0A8C5RBF0-F1
#
_entry.id   AF-A0A8C5RBF0-F1
#
_cell.length_a   1.000
_cell.length_b   1.000
_cell.length_c   1.000
_cell.angle_alpha   90.00
_cell.angle_beta   90.00
_cell.angle_gamma   90.00
#
_symmetry.space_group_name_H-M   'P 1'
#
loop_
_entity.id
_entity.type
_entity.pdbx_description
1 polymer ?
#
loop_
_entity_poly.entity_id
_entity_poly.type
_entity_poly.pdbx_seq_one_letter_code
_entity_poly.pdbx_strand_id
1 'polypeptide(L)'
;MATVTRNPAYSQADIFWTNQHSQFPNHPSSYPPPPPPFPDFRKKRRKDKTCTCLLIIFLLVLLALFGVGLGTYKILQLQKDLDQMKEISDTPEVKPAFEKLVGTGNHQAEKKDARLAAHLTRKEDGDLPLLWEDTVGRAFTAGIQYKKRGLVVNQTGLHFLYSAIYFRGTVCVDKQLTHVVYKKPLRYPGEMKLMENVEYHYCSSNGIWGRHSYLGAVFNLSRSDIIYVNVSEVNLVSPEESKTFFGMYKL
;
A
#
# COMPACT_ATOMS: atom_id res chain seq x y z
N MET A 1 -4.97 30.85 -53.65
CA MET A 1 -5.27 32.24 -53.26
C MET A 1 -6.67 32.22 -52.66
N ALA A 2 -6.81 32.43 -51.34
CA ALA A 2 -6.91 33.76 -50.69
C ALA A 2 -8.41 34.16 -50.59
N THR A 3 -9.07 34.07 -49.42
CA THR A 3 -9.21 35.13 -48.37
C THR A 3 -9.97 36.38 -48.88
N VAL A 4 -10.86 37.09 -48.15
CA VAL A 4 -11.22 37.10 -46.71
C VAL A 4 -12.49 37.99 -46.46
N THR A 5 -13.30 37.63 -45.45
CA THR A 5 -14.21 38.42 -44.57
C THR A 5 -15.06 39.66 -45.01
N ARG A 6 -16.22 39.76 -44.29
CA ARG A 6 -16.72 40.90 -43.43
C ARG A 6 -17.85 41.82 -43.93
N ASN A 7 -18.78 42.06 -42.98
CA ASN A 7 -19.83 43.10 -42.95
C ASN A 7 -19.26 44.53 -43.00
N PRO A 8 -20.12 45.55 -43.22
CA PRO A 8 -20.50 46.41 -42.09
C PRO A 8 -22.02 46.78 -42.02
N ALA A 9 -22.40 47.57 -41.01
CA ALA A 9 -23.77 48.04 -40.69
C ALA A 9 -23.90 49.58 -40.77
N TYR A 10 -25.14 50.13 -40.71
CA TYR A 10 -25.59 51.51 -40.37
C TYR A 10 -27.16 51.59 -40.58
N SER A 11 -27.98 52.60 -40.21
CA SER A 11 -27.96 53.84 -39.38
C SER A 11 -29.43 54.26 -39.10
N GLN A 12 -29.88 54.52 -37.86
CA GLN A 12 -30.05 55.83 -37.17
C GLN A 12 -31.08 56.84 -37.75
N ALA A 13 -31.88 57.46 -36.86
CA ALA A 13 -32.32 58.87 -36.92
C ALA A 13 -32.88 59.39 -35.55
N ASP A 14 -32.73 60.69 -35.28
CA ASP A 14 -33.01 61.40 -34.00
C ASP A 14 -34.29 62.29 -34.04
N ILE A 15 -34.63 63.00 -32.94
CA ILE A 15 -35.15 64.41 -32.90
C ILE A 15 -35.31 64.95 -31.45
N PHE A 16 -35.15 66.27 -31.27
CA PHE A 16 -35.14 67.06 -30.02
C PHE A 16 -36.13 68.26 -30.11
N TRP A 17 -36.66 68.79 -28.99
CA TRP A 17 -37.20 70.18 -28.87
C TRP A 17 -37.23 70.70 -27.39
N THR A 18 -37.62 71.98 -27.16
CA THR A 18 -37.02 72.90 -26.15
C THR A 18 -37.92 73.51 -25.04
N ASN A 19 -37.32 74.29 -24.11
CA ASN A 19 -37.86 74.92 -22.88
C ASN A 19 -38.67 76.24 -23.02
N GLN A 20 -39.51 76.57 -22.01
CA GLN A 20 -39.95 77.90 -21.46
C GLN A 20 -40.96 77.69 -20.29
N HIS A 21 -41.40 78.64 -19.43
CA HIS A 21 -40.79 79.76 -18.67
C HIS A 21 -41.77 80.32 -17.58
N SER A 22 -41.27 81.05 -16.54
CA SER A 22 -42.00 82.04 -15.67
C SER A 22 -43.15 81.56 -14.73
N GLN A 23 -43.63 82.24 -13.65
CA GLN A 23 -43.06 83.10 -12.57
C GLN A 23 -44.12 83.32 -11.41
N PHE A 24 -43.71 83.25 -10.13
CA PHE A 24 -44.34 83.86 -8.90
C PHE A 24 -45.84 83.54 -8.51
N PRO A 25 -46.45 84.10 -7.42
CA PRO A 25 -46.33 83.55 -6.05
C PRO A 25 -47.66 83.43 -5.22
N ASN A 26 -47.52 82.97 -3.95
CA ASN A 26 -48.42 83.13 -2.78
C ASN A 26 -49.58 82.13 -2.48
N HIS A 27 -49.78 81.95 -1.16
CA HIS A 27 -50.71 81.10 -0.38
C HIS A 27 -52.21 81.53 -0.45
N PRO A 28 -53.16 80.79 0.18
CA PRO A 28 -53.19 79.35 0.56
C PRO A 28 -54.51 78.63 0.17
N SER A 29 -54.51 77.28 0.16
CA SER A 29 -55.75 76.48 0.36
C SER A 29 -55.45 75.07 0.87
N SER A 30 -56.43 74.45 1.52
CA SER A 30 -56.28 73.32 2.44
C SER A 30 -56.92 72.02 1.95
N TYR A 31 -56.08 71.05 1.54
CA TYR A 31 -56.39 69.61 1.49
C TYR A 31 -55.07 68.83 1.69
N PRO A 32 -55.09 67.60 2.26
CA PRO A 32 -53.86 66.83 2.48
C PRO A 32 -53.38 66.17 1.18
N PRO A 33 -52.19 66.51 0.64
CA PRO A 33 -51.58 65.78 -0.46
C PRO A 33 -51.03 64.41 0.00
N PRO A 34 -50.85 63.44 -0.92
CA PRO A 34 -50.45 62.07 -0.58
C PRO A 34 -49.06 61.99 0.07
N PRO A 35 -48.77 60.91 0.83
CA PRO A 35 -47.47 60.72 1.44
C PRO A 35 -46.37 60.64 0.37
N PRO A 36 -45.25 61.39 0.52
CA PRO A 36 -44.13 61.30 -0.41
C PRO A 36 -43.48 59.91 -0.35
N PRO A 37 -42.84 59.45 -1.44
CA PRO A 37 -42.22 58.13 -1.49
C PRO A 37 -41.13 58.00 -0.43
N PHE A 38 -41.04 56.81 0.19
CA PHE A 38 -39.97 56.49 1.13
C PHE A 38 -38.61 56.82 0.50
N PRO A 39 -37.72 57.57 1.18
CA PRO A 39 -36.35 57.70 0.74
C PRO A 39 -35.72 56.32 0.72
N ASP A 40 -35.44 55.83 -0.49
CA ASP A 40 -34.77 54.55 -0.71
C ASP A 40 -33.34 54.66 -0.17
N PHE A 41 -33.19 54.34 1.12
CA PHE A 41 -31.91 54.12 1.78
C PHE A 41 -31.27 52.82 1.28
N ARG A 42 -31.11 52.68 -0.04
CA ARG A 42 -29.98 51.99 -0.68
C ARG A 42 -28.66 52.70 -0.34
N LYS A 43 -28.41 52.84 0.96
CA LYS A 43 -27.08 52.86 1.54
C LYS A 43 -26.41 51.59 1.02
N LYS A 44 -25.59 51.78 -0.01
CA LYS A 44 -24.66 50.80 -0.57
C LYS A 44 -23.67 50.45 0.54
N ARG A 45 -24.11 49.64 1.51
CA ARG A 45 -23.32 49.17 2.65
C ARG A 45 -22.20 48.36 2.04
N ARG A 46 -21.06 49.03 1.87
CA ARG A 46 -19.82 48.49 1.32
C ARG A 46 -19.45 47.31 2.21
N LYS A 47 -19.95 46.12 1.87
CA LYS A 47 -19.84 44.92 2.70
C LYS A 47 -18.35 44.71 2.91
N ASP A 48 -17.94 44.80 4.16
CA ASP A 48 -16.56 45.08 4.49
C ASP A 48 -15.71 43.83 4.21
N LYS A 49 -15.18 43.75 2.97
CA LYS A 49 -14.36 42.63 2.50
C LYS A 49 -13.15 42.42 3.42
N THR A 50 -12.68 43.50 4.04
CA THR A 50 -11.67 43.52 5.10
C THR A 50 -12.10 42.65 6.29
N CYS A 51 -13.31 42.83 6.81
CA CYS A 51 -13.84 42.03 7.91
C CYS A 51 -13.99 40.55 7.54
N THR A 52 -14.52 40.23 6.35
CA THR A 52 -14.60 38.82 5.89
C THR A 52 -13.20 38.20 5.70
N CYS A 53 -12.22 38.95 5.18
CA CYS A 53 -10.84 38.50 5.05
C CYS A 53 -10.19 38.25 6.41
N LEU A 54 -10.35 39.17 7.37
CA LEU A 54 -9.85 39.03 8.74
C LEU A 54 -10.46 37.82 9.46
N LEU A 55 -11.76 37.54 9.27
CA LEU A 55 -12.40 36.34 9.80
C LEU A 55 -11.83 35.05 9.18
N ILE A 56 -11.56 35.04 7.87
CA ILE A 56 -10.92 33.89 7.21
C ILE A 56 -9.48 33.68 7.72
N ILE A 57 -8.69 34.75 7.84
CA ILE A 57 -7.33 34.70 8.38
C ILE A 57 -7.36 34.18 9.82
N PHE A 58 -8.28 34.66 10.66
CA PHE A 58 -8.46 34.19 12.03
C PHE A 58 -8.79 32.69 12.10
N LEU A 59 -9.70 32.20 11.24
CA LEU A 59 -10.01 30.77 11.15
C LEU A 59 -8.80 29.93 10.69
N LEU A 60 -8.02 30.42 9.72
CA LEU A 60 -6.79 29.74 9.27
C LEU A 60 -5.73 29.69 10.38
N VAL A 61 -5.58 30.76 11.15
CA VAL A 61 -4.69 30.79 12.33
C VAL A 61 -5.16 29.81 13.40
N LEU A 62 -6.46 29.75 13.70
CA LEU A 62 -7.00 28.76 14.65
C LEU A 62 -6.77 27.31 14.17
N LEU A 63 -6.98 27.02 12.89
CA LEU A 63 -6.69 25.71 12.31
C LEU A 63 -5.20 25.35 12.39
N ALA A 64 -4.31 26.30 12.11
CA ALA A 64 -2.87 26.10 12.23
C ALA A 64 -2.45 25.86 13.70
N LEU A 65 -2.95 26.67 14.64
CA LEU A 65 -2.71 26.49 16.07
C LEU A 65 -3.26 25.16 16.61
N PHE A 66 -4.41 24.70 16.10
CA PHE A 66 -4.98 23.41 16.47
C PHE A 66 -4.16 22.24 15.92
N GLY A 67 -3.71 22.33 14.66
CA GLY A 67 -2.80 21.34 14.05
C GLY A 67 -1.45 21.26 14.76
N VAL A 68 -0.85 22.41 15.08
CA VAL A 68 0.37 22.48 15.90
C VAL A 68 0.11 21.95 17.31
N GLY A 69 -1.01 22.30 17.94
CA GLY A 69 -1.40 21.81 19.26
C GLY A 69 -1.50 20.28 19.32
N LEU A 70 -2.17 19.66 18.35
CA LEU A 70 -2.24 18.20 18.22
C LEU A 70 -0.86 17.57 17.95
N GLY A 71 -0.04 18.19 17.09
CA GLY A 71 1.33 17.78 16.82
C GLY A 71 2.21 17.82 18.08
N THR A 72 2.22 18.95 18.79
CA THR A 72 2.98 19.12 20.05
C THR A 72 2.45 18.21 21.15
N TYR A 73 1.13 18.02 21.27
CA TYR A 73 0.55 17.06 22.22
C TYR A 73 1.03 15.64 21.93
N LYS A 74 1.10 15.23 20.66
CA LYS A 74 1.62 13.91 20.27
C LYS A 74 3.12 13.79 20.48
N ILE A 75 3.90 14.82 20.22
CA ILE A 75 5.35 14.83 20.50
C ILE A 75 5.62 14.76 22.01
N LEU A 76 4.88 15.52 22.83
CA LEU A 76 4.98 15.46 24.29
C LEU A 76 4.48 14.12 24.87
N GLN A 77 3.47 13.50 24.24
CA GLN A 77 3.05 12.14 24.59
C GLN A 77 4.18 11.14 24.29
N LEU A 78 4.77 11.19 23.10
CA LEU A 78 5.90 10.34 22.72
C LEU A 78 7.14 10.57 23.59
N GLN A 79 7.39 11.81 24.04
CA GLN A 79 8.47 12.12 24.99
C GLN A 79 8.21 11.52 26.37
N LYS A 80 6.97 11.60 26.89
CA LYS A 80 6.60 10.94 28.15
C LYS A 80 6.72 9.41 28.05
N ASP A 81 6.30 8.83 26.93
CA ASP A 81 6.47 7.40 26.67
C ASP A 81 7.97 7.01 26.61
N LEU A 82 8.83 7.88 26.04
CA LEU A 82 10.29 7.70 25.99
C LEU A 82 10.97 7.87 27.36
N ASP A 83 10.58 8.86 28.15
CA ASP A 83 11.13 9.08 29.50
C ASP A 83 10.72 7.93 30.44
N GLN A 84 9.48 7.44 30.33
CA GLN A 84 9.03 6.22 31.02
C GLN A 84 9.84 4.98 30.59
N MET A 85 10.11 4.82 29.30
CA MET A 85 10.99 3.75 28.80
C MET A 85 12.43 3.89 29.31
N LYS A 86 12.93 5.12 29.45
CA LYS A 86 14.29 5.40 29.93
C LYS A 86 14.46 5.09 31.41
N GLU A 87 13.47 5.40 32.24
CA GLU A 87 13.44 5.06 33.68
C GLU A 87 13.35 3.53 33.90
N ILE A 88 12.72 2.79 32.97
CA ILE A 88 12.68 1.32 32.98
C ILE A 88 13.99 0.71 32.42
N SER A 89 14.73 1.44 31.57
CA SER A 89 15.90 0.93 30.82
C SER A 89 17.23 0.94 31.60
N ASP A 90 17.26 1.39 32.86
CA ASP A 90 18.44 1.22 33.74
C ASP A 90 18.60 -0.23 34.27
N THR A 91 17.86 -1.20 33.71
CA THR A 91 18.23 -2.62 33.74
C THR A 91 18.36 -3.20 32.32
N PRO A 92 19.34 -4.10 32.07
CA PRO A 92 19.85 -4.31 30.72
C PRO A 92 19.13 -5.41 29.94
N GLU A 93 18.13 -5.07 29.12
CA GLU A 93 17.95 -5.72 27.81
C GLU A 93 17.15 -4.91 26.78
N VAL A 94 17.54 -5.00 25.52
CA VAL A 94 17.00 -4.20 24.41
C VAL A 94 15.86 -4.92 23.70
N LYS A 95 14.65 -4.32 23.67
CA LYS A 95 13.70 -4.25 22.51
C LYS A 95 12.31 -3.72 22.92
N PRO A 96 11.84 -2.63 22.27
CA PRO A 96 10.41 -2.51 21.96
C PRO A 96 10.17 -1.93 20.56
N ALA A 97 10.26 -2.77 19.51
CA ALA A 97 9.84 -2.43 18.15
C ALA A 97 9.00 -3.52 17.46
N PHE A 98 8.98 -4.74 18.00
CA PHE A 98 8.33 -5.90 17.38
C PHE A 98 6.89 -6.14 17.86
N GLU A 99 6.47 -5.47 18.92
CA GLU A 99 5.23 -5.78 19.64
C GLU A 99 3.97 -5.24 18.95
N LYS A 100 4.11 -4.19 18.13
CA LYS A 100 2.98 -3.49 17.48
C LYS A 100 2.31 -4.25 16.31
N LEU A 101 2.74 -5.49 16.05
CA LEU A 101 2.16 -6.39 15.03
C LEU A 101 1.45 -7.62 15.64
N VAL A 102 1.41 -7.75 16.97
CA VAL A 102 0.67 -8.80 17.66
C VAL A 102 -0.37 -8.15 18.56
N GLY A 103 -1.64 -8.53 18.40
CA GLY A 103 -2.72 -8.01 19.25
C GLY A 103 -2.45 -8.30 20.72
N THR A 104 -2.56 -7.29 21.56
CA THR A 104 -2.30 -7.37 23.01
C THR A 104 -3.33 -8.27 23.71
N GLY A 105 -2.93 -9.51 24.00
CA GLY A 105 -3.55 -10.37 25.00
C GLY A 105 -2.66 -10.43 26.24
N ASN A 106 -3.20 -10.10 27.41
CA ASN A 106 -2.42 -10.02 28.65
C ASN A 106 -1.91 -11.39 29.12
N HIS A 107 -0.74 -11.35 29.77
CA HIS A 107 -0.01 -12.46 30.39
C HIS A 107 -0.84 -13.67 30.83
N GLN A 108 -0.77 -14.73 30.03
CA GLN A 108 -0.26 -15.98 30.56
C GLN A 108 1.06 -16.29 29.88
N ALA A 109 2.00 -16.88 30.62
CA ALA A 109 3.02 -17.72 30.04
C ALA A 109 2.35 -19.02 29.56
N GLU A 110 1.43 -18.88 28.60
CA GLU A 110 1.05 -20.00 27.75
C GLU A 110 2.35 -20.61 27.25
N LYS A 111 2.40 -21.94 27.28
CA LYS A 111 3.47 -22.73 26.68
C LYS A 111 3.41 -22.50 25.18
N LYS A 112 3.96 -21.36 24.75
CA LYS A 112 3.72 -20.71 23.46
C LYS A 112 4.07 -21.72 22.38
N ASP A 113 3.03 -22.35 21.82
CA ASP A 113 3.21 -23.52 20.96
C ASP A 113 4.16 -23.12 19.84
N ALA A 114 5.35 -23.74 19.86
CA ALA A 114 6.49 -23.25 19.12
C ALA A 114 6.10 -23.22 17.64
N ARG A 115 6.00 -22.00 17.06
CA ARG A 115 5.47 -21.79 15.71
C ARG A 115 6.14 -22.75 14.75
N LEU A 116 5.37 -23.72 14.26
CA LEU A 116 5.86 -24.80 13.43
C LEU A 116 6.09 -24.24 12.04
N ALA A 117 7.33 -23.87 11.75
CA ALA A 117 7.73 -23.13 10.57
C ALA A 117 9.12 -23.55 10.09
N ALA A 118 9.34 -23.47 8.80
CA ALA A 118 10.65 -23.56 8.18
C ALA A 118 10.75 -22.58 7.01
N HIS A 119 11.93 -22.01 6.83
CA HIS A 119 12.32 -21.27 5.65
C HIS A 119 13.70 -21.77 5.24
N LEU A 120 13.81 -22.30 4.04
CA LEU A 120 15.05 -22.86 3.51
C LEU A 120 15.50 -22.01 2.32
N THR A 121 16.80 -21.77 2.22
CA THR A 121 17.41 -21.00 1.13
C THR A 121 18.16 -21.91 0.17
N ARG A 122 18.38 -21.50 -1.07
CA ARG A 122 19.05 -22.37 -2.06
C ARG A 122 20.47 -22.72 -1.63
N LYS A 123 20.80 -24.01 -1.72
CA LYS A 123 22.17 -24.52 -1.61
C LYS A 123 22.65 -24.97 -2.98
N GLU A 124 23.90 -24.65 -3.34
CA GLU A 124 24.45 -25.07 -4.63
C GLU A 124 24.64 -26.58 -4.67
N ASP A 125 24.07 -27.18 -5.71
CA ASP A 125 24.06 -28.61 -6.02
C ASP A 125 23.46 -28.79 -7.42
N GLY A 126 23.87 -29.85 -8.13
CA GLY A 126 23.46 -30.13 -9.51
C GLY A 126 22.36 -31.19 -9.66
N ASP A 127 21.84 -31.73 -8.56
CA ASP A 127 20.94 -32.89 -8.54
C ASP A 127 19.51 -32.53 -8.07
N LEU A 128 18.56 -33.45 -8.29
CA LEU A 128 17.14 -33.30 -7.98
C LEU A 128 16.67 -34.32 -6.93
N PRO A 129 15.76 -33.96 -6.00
CA PRO A 129 15.13 -32.65 -5.80
C PRO A 129 16.13 -31.59 -5.34
N LEU A 130 15.77 -30.31 -5.42
CA LEU A 130 16.69 -29.23 -5.06
C LEU A 130 17.28 -29.38 -3.65
N LEU A 131 18.59 -29.14 -3.51
CA LEU A 131 19.25 -29.04 -2.22
C LEU A 131 18.99 -27.65 -1.61
N TRP A 132 18.85 -27.63 -0.30
CA TRP A 132 18.51 -26.45 0.48
C TRP A 132 19.44 -26.32 1.69
N GLU A 133 19.62 -25.08 2.14
CA GLU A 133 20.24 -24.73 3.41
C GLU A 133 19.13 -24.48 4.44
N ASP A 134 19.32 -24.96 5.68
CA ASP A 134 18.31 -25.00 6.73
C ASP A 134 18.75 -24.36 8.06
N THR A 135 20.01 -23.91 8.14
CA THR A 135 20.63 -23.39 9.38
C THR A 135 21.39 -22.07 9.24
N VAL A 136 21.93 -21.77 8.06
CA VAL A 136 22.80 -20.59 7.82
C VAL A 136 22.04 -19.46 7.12
N GLY A 137 22.45 -18.21 7.39
CA GLY A 137 21.96 -17.04 6.68
C GLY A 137 20.52 -16.71 7.05
N ARG A 138 19.62 -16.70 6.07
CA ARG A 138 18.17 -16.50 6.30
C ARG A 138 17.40 -17.80 6.53
N ALA A 139 18.06 -18.95 6.44
CA ALA A 139 17.42 -20.24 6.63
C ALA A 139 17.18 -20.55 8.11
N PHE A 140 16.06 -21.22 8.42
CA PHE A 140 15.78 -21.75 9.74
C PHE A 140 14.77 -22.91 9.69
N THR A 141 14.82 -23.75 10.72
CA THR A 141 13.81 -24.76 11.02
C THR A 141 13.34 -24.64 12.48
N ALA A 142 12.03 -24.59 12.68
CA ALA A 142 11.40 -24.45 14.00
C ALA A 142 10.25 -25.45 14.13
N GLY A 143 10.49 -26.59 14.80
CA GLY A 143 9.49 -27.65 14.97
C GLY A 143 9.02 -28.35 13.69
N ILE A 144 9.62 -28.02 12.54
CA ILE A 144 9.56 -28.71 11.25
C ILE A 144 10.98 -29.19 10.95
N GLN A 145 11.16 -30.39 10.40
CA GLN A 145 12.50 -30.95 10.13
C GLN A 145 12.86 -30.86 8.64
N TYR A 146 14.12 -30.60 8.32
CA TYR A 146 14.67 -30.80 6.98
C TYR A 146 15.46 -32.13 6.93
N LYS A 147 15.12 -33.01 5.99
CA LYS A 147 15.79 -34.32 5.80
C LYS A 147 15.75 -34.72 4.33
N LYS A 148 16.88 -35.25 3.81
CA LYS A 148 17.00 -35.82 2.46
C LYS A 148 16.40 -34.92 1.35
N ARG A 149 16.79 -33.65 1.29
CA ARG A 149 16.29 -32.65 0.31
C ARG A 149 14.82 -32.22 0.48
N GLY A 150 14.11 -32.63 1.54
CA GLY A 150 12.70 -32.28 1.75
C GLY A 150 12.35 -31.81 3.17
N LEU A 151 11.25 -31.07 3.29
CA LEU A 151 10.65 -30.67 4.57
C LEU A 151 9.73 -31.78 5.08
N VAL A 152 9.93 -32.21 6.33
CA VAL A 152 9.18 -33.26 7.00
C VAL A 152 8.16 -32.65 7.96
N VAL A 153 6.89 -32.98 7.75
CA VAL A 153 5.76 -32.51 8.56
C VAL A 153 5.73 -33.25 9.90
N ASN A 154 5.96 -32.54 11.01
CA ASN A 154 5.99 -33.16 12.34
C ASN A 154 4.61 -33.33 12.99
N GLN A 155 3.61 -32.55 12.58
CA GLN A 155 2.24 -32.62 13.11
C GLN A 155 1.21 -32.52 11.98
N THR A 156 0.22 -33.41 11.95
CA THR A 156 -0.90 -33.35 10.99
C THR A 156 -1.68 -32.04 11.10
N GLY A 157 -2.12 -31.47 9.97
CA GLY A 157 -3.02 -30.32 9.92
C GLY A 157 -2.78 -29.42 8.72
N LEU A 158 -3.46 -28.26 8.70
CA LEU A 158 -3.29 -27.24 7.67
C LEU A 158 -1.91 -26.59 7.76
N HIS A 159 -1.21 -26.53 6.63
CA HIS A 159 0.05 -25.81 6.48
C HIS A 159 -0.04 -24.93 5.24
N PHE A 160 0.45 -23.70 5.33
CA PHE A 160 0.76 -22.90 4.14
C PHE A 160 2.14 -23.31 3.63
N LEU A 161 2.18 -23.86 2.42
CA LEU A 161 3.39 -24.19 1.68
C LEU A 161 3.72 -23.04 0.72
N TYR A 162 4.99 -22.67 0.61
CA TYR A 162 5.45 -21.69 -0.37
C TYR A 162 6.83 -22.02 -0.93
N SER A 163 7.07 -21.66 -2.19
CA SER A 163 8.35 -21.84 -2.87
C SER A 163 8.55 -20.73 -3.89
N ALA A 164 9.77 -20.21 -3.98
CA ALA A 164 10.20 -19.25 -4.98
C ALA A 164 11.45 -19.78 -5.68
N ILE A 165 11.46 -19.75 -7.01
CA ILE A 165 12.61 -20.11 -7.84
C ILE A 165 12.91 -18.95 -8.78
N TYR A 166 14.16 -18.51 -8.83
CA TYR A 166 14.64 -17.59 -9.86
C TYR A 166 15.51 -18.32 -10.88
N PHE A 167 14.98 -18.50 -12.08
CA PHE A 167 15.72 -18.99 -13.24
C PHE A 167 16.46 -17.83 -13.90
N ARG A 168 17.70 -18.06 -14.33
CA ARG A 168 18.54 -17.10 -15.05
C ARG A 168 19.48 -17.81 -16.02
N GLY A 169 19.81 -17.14 -17.12
CA GLY A 169 20.77 -17.65 -18.10
C GLY A 169 21.36 -16.54 -18.97
N THR A 170 22.48 -16.85 -19.62
CA THR A 170 23.15 -15.97 -20.60
C THR A 170 22.82 -16.34 -22.05
N VAL A 171 22.32 -17.57 -22.26
CA VAL A 171 21.86 -18.11 -23.54
C VAL A 171 20.39 -18.49 -23.38
N CYS A 172 19.57 -18.08 -24.33
CA CYS A 172 18.17 -18.48 -24.40
C CYS A 172 18.08 -19.87 -25.04
N VAL A 173 17.43 -20.84 -24.37
CA VAL A 173 17.25 -22.21 -24.89
C VAL A 173 15.76 -22.50 -24.92
N ASP A 174 15.23 -22.90 -26.07
CA ASP A 174 13.80 -23.22 -26.23
C ASP A 174 13.47 -24.56 -25.55
N LYS A 175 13.24 -24.46 -24.24
CA LYS A 175 12.78 -25.49 -23.32
C LYS A 175 11.61 -24.92 -22.52
N GLN A 176 10.91 -25.77 -21.78
CA GLN A 176 9.96 -25.29 -20.76
C GLN A 176 10.68 -25.12 -19.41
N LEU A 177 10.37 -24.06 -18.68
CA LEU A 177 10.74 -23.94 -17.27
C LEU A 177 9.62 -24.50 -16.40
N THR A 178 9.90 -25.58 -15.68
CA THR A 178 8.99 -26.11 -14.65
C THR A 178 9.52 -25.82 -13.25
N HIS A 179 8.59 -25.54 -12.34
CA HIS A 179 8.79 -25.45 -10.90
C HIS A 179 7.64 -26.19 -10.23
N VAL A 180 7.96 -27.21 -9.43
CA VAL A 180 6.97 -28.14 -8.86
C VAL A 180 7.24 -28.34 -7.38
N VAL A 181 6.22 -28.16 -6.54
CA VAL A 181 6.21 -28.61 -5.14
C VAL A 181 5.37 -29.88 -5.06
N TYR A 182 5.94 -30.96 -4.51
CA TYR A 182 5.30 -32.27 -4.49
C TYR A 182 5.59 -33.04 -3.20
N LYS A 183 4.83 -34.12 -2.95
CA LYS A 183 5.08 -35.07 -1.86
C LYS A 183 5.12 -36.53 -2.33
N LYS A 184 5.75 -37.39 -1.52
CA LYS A 184 5.80 -38.86 -1.73
C LYS A 184 5.11 -39.57 -0.55
N PRO A 185 3.79 -39.83 -0.62
CA PRO A 185 3.08 -40.52 0.45
C PRO A 185 3.43 -42.00 0.47
N LEU A 186 3.68 -42.58 1.65
CA LEU A 186 4.04 -44.01 1.78
C LEU A 186 2.98 -44.98 1.20
N ARG A 187 1.72 -44.53 1.11
CA ARG A 187 0.58 -45.31 0.60
C ARG A 187 0.30 -45.14 -0.89
N TYR A 188 1.08 -44.32 -1.61
CA TYR A 188 0.85 -44.05 -3.03
C TYR A 188 2.14 -44.30 -3.83
N PRO A 189 2.12 -45.21 -4.83
CA PRO A 189 3.28 -45.47 -5.67
C PRO A 189 3.44 -44.35 -6.71
N GLY A 190 3.98 -43.20 -6.30
CA GLY A 190 4.25 -42.08 -7.20
C GLY A 190 4.49 -40.74 -6.49
N GLU A 191 4.77 -39.72 -7.30
CA GLU A 191 4.88 -38.33 -6.84
C GLU A 191 3.51 -37.65 -6.91
N MET A 192 3.05 -37.11 -5.78
CA MET A 192 1.83 -36.31 -5.72
C MET A 192 2.20 -34.83 -5.81
N LYS A 193 2.03 -34.23 -6.99
CA LYS A 193 2.18 -32.78 -7.17
C LYS A 193 1.17 -32.05 -6.28
N LEU A 194 1.65 -31.02 -5.58
CA LEU A 194 0.82 -30.13 -4.75
C LEU A 194 0.62 -28.79 -5.46
N MET A 195 1.70 -28.25 -6.04
CA MET A 195 1.71 -27.00 -6.80
C MET A 195 2.65 -27.14 -7.99
N GLU A 196 2.33 -26.53 -9.12
CA GLU A 196 3.15 -26.54 -10.33
C GLU A 196 3.01 -25.21 -11.08
N ASN A 197 4.12 -24.71 -11.61
CA ASN A 197 4.16 -23.64 -12.61
C ASN A 197 4.97 -24.13 -13.82
N VAL A 198 4.49 -23.83 -15.02
CA VAL A 198 5.18 -24.14 -16.29
C VAL A 198 5.20 -22.88 -17.14
N GLU A 199 6.39 -22.44 -17.54
CA GLU A 199 6.60 -21.27 -18.42
C GLU A 199 7.25 -21.71 -19.74
N TYR A 200 6.67 -21.29 -20.85
CA TYR A 200 7.18 -21.48 -22.22
C TYR A 200 7.63 -20.14 -22.79
N HIS A 201 8.53 -20.16 -23.78
CA HIS A 201 9.00 -18.95 -24.49
C HIS A 201 9.47 -17.83 -23.54
N TYR A 202 10.13 -18.23 -22.45
CA TYR A 202 10.51 -17.38 -21.33
C TYR A 202 11.64 -16.37 -21.66
N CYS A 203 12.22 -16.45 -22.84
CA CYS A 203 13.25 -15.56 -23.34
C CYS A 203 13.11 -15.36 -24.86
N SER A 204 13.76 -14.33 -25.41
CA SER A 204 13.73 -14.02 -26.84
C SER A 204 15.11 -13.57 -27.30
N SER A 205 15.65 -14.21 -28.33
CA SER A 205 17.01 -14.00 -28.86
C SER A 205 18.16 -14.25 -27.87
N ASN A 206 19.40 -14.09 -28.34
CA ASN A 206 20.60 -14.29 -27.53
C ASN A 206 20.80 -13.11 -26.56
N GLY A 207 20.73 -13.36 -25.26
CA GLY A 207 20.95 -12.35 -24.24
C GLY A 207 20.75 -12.89 -22.83
N ILE A 208 21.16 -12.08 -21.84
CA ILE A 208 20.93 -12.39 -20.42
C ILE A 208 19.43 -12.29 -20.13
N TRP A 209 18.87 -13.33 -19.53
CA TRP A 209 17.46 -13.41 -19.17
C TRP A 209 17.28 -13.89 -17.72
N GLY A 210 16.12 -13.59 -17.16
CA GLY A 210 15.71 -14.05 -15.82
C GLY A 210 14.20 -14.13 -15.66
N ARG A 211 13.74 -15.11 -14.88
CA ARG A 211 12.33 -15.37 -14.57
C ARG A 211 12.14 -15.83 -13.15
N HIS A 212 11.11 -15.30 -12.49
CA HIS A 212 10.68 -15.72 -11.17
C HIS A 212 9.44 -16.61 -11.30
N SER A 213 9.47 -17.76 -10.63
CA SER A 213 8.28 -18.56 -10.37
C SER A 213 8.02 -18.59 -8.87
N TYR A 214 6.79 -18.23 -8.47
CA TYR A 214 6.34 -18.31 -7.08
C TYR A 214 5.13 -19.23 -6.99
N LEU A 215 5.14 -20.12 -5.99
CA LEU A 215 4.04 -21.02 -5.67
C LEU A 215 3.68 -20.85 -4.19
N GLY A 216 2.40 -20.79 -3.86
CA GLY A 216 1.95 -20.73 -2.48
C GLY A 216 0.47 -21.13 -2.31
N ALA A 217 0.19 -22.08 -1.42
CA ALA A 217 -1.17 -22.54 -1.12
C ALA A 217 -1.24 -23.29 0.24
N VAL A 218 -2.46 -23.43 0.77
CA VAL A 218 -2.72 -24.19 2.00
C VAL A 218 -3.07 -25.64 1.69
N PHE A 219 -2.44 -26.58 2.40
CA PHE A 219 -2.72 -28.01 2.29
C PHE A 219 -2.93 -28.64 3.66
N ASN A 220 -3.86 -29.60 3.76
CA ASN A 220 -3.92 -30.48 4.92
C ASN A 220 -2.87 -31.59 4.76
N LEU A 221 -1.77 -31.49 5.52
CA LEU A 221 -0.65 -32.41 5.45
C LEU A 221 -0.69 -33.39 6.62
N SER A 222 -0.26 -34.63 6.38
CA SER A 222 -0.15 -35.65 7.42
C SER A 222 1.23 -35.61 8.08
N ARG A 223 1.30 -35.97 9.37
CA ARG A 223 2.58 -36.26 10.03
C ARG A 223 3.40 -37.25 9.20
N SER A 224 4.68 -36.98 9.06
CA SER A 224 5.65 -37.70 8.23
C SER A 224 5.46 -37.57 6.71
N ASP A 225 4.54 -36.73 6.21
CA ASP A 225 4.62 -36.28 4.81
C ASP A 225 5.96 -35.55 4.61
N ILE A 226 6.66 -35.89 3.52
CA ILE A 226 7.89 -35.20 3.09
C ILE A 226 7.58 -34.43 1.81
N ILE A 227 7.85 -33.12 1.86
CA ILE A 227 7.59 -32.18 0.77
C ILE A 227 8.91 -31.80 0.11
N TYR A 228 8.94 -31.84 -1.22
CA TYR A 228 10.10 -31.62 -2.06
C TYR A 228 9.81 -30.56 -3.12
N VAL A 229 10.88 -29.99 -3.67
CA VAL A 229 10.81 -29.05 -4.80
C VAL A 229 11.64 -29.59 -5.98
N ASN A 230 11.01 -29.66 -7.14
CA ASN A 230 11.61 -30.07 -8.39
C ASN A 230 11.61 -28.90 -9.39
N VAL A 231 12.57 -28.89 -10.31
CA VAL A 231 12.67 -27.92 -11.41
C VAL A 231 13.13 -28.61 -12.69
N SER A 232 12.74 -28.05 -13.83
CA SER A 232 13.20 -28.47 -15.17
C SER A 232 14.73 -28.52 -15.34
N GLU A 233 15.42 -27.47 -14.91
CA GLU A 233 16.85 -27.24 -15.22
C GLU A 233 17.56 -26.67 -13.99
N VAL A 234 18.23 -27.54 -13.21
CA VAL A 234 18.89 -27.16 -11.95
C VAL A 234 19.96 -26.08 -12.14
N ASN A 235 20.71 -26.18 -13.24
CA ASN A 235 21.83 -25.29 -13.59
C ASN A 235 21.39 -23.87 -13.94
N LEU A 236 20.11 -23.65 -14.24
CA LEU A 236 19.55 -22.32 -14.52
C LEU A 236 19.03 -21.62 -13.26
N VAL A 237 18.95 -22.31 -12.11
CA VAL A 237 18.43 -21.71 -10.88
C VAL A 237 19.51 -20.90 -10.17
N SER A 238 19.17 -19.67 -9.77
CA SER A 238 20.08 -18.81 -9.03
C SER A 238 20.31 -19.31 -7.59
N PRO A 239 21.56 -19.27 -7.09
CA PRO A 239 21.91 -19.64 -5.71
C PRO A 239 21.54 -18.57 -4.66
N GLU A 240 21.04 -17.42 -5.10
CA GLU A 240 20.80 -16.27 -4.23
C GLU A 240 19.64 -16.51 -3.25
N GLU A 241 19.93 -16.53 -1.95
CA GLU A 241 18.98 -16.81 -0.86
C GLU A 241 17.69 -15.98 -0.91
N SER A 242 17.78 -14.73 -1.38
CA SER A 242 16.65 -13.79 -1.47
C SER A 242 15.69 -14.08 -2.63
N LYS A 243 16.10 -14.91 -3.60
CA LYS A 243 15.38 -15.16 -4.86
C LYS A 243 14.96 -16.62 -5.05
N THR A 244 15.67 -17.54 -4.40
CA THR A 244 15.39 -18.98 -4.47
C THR A 244 15.29 -19.54 -3.05
N PHE A 245 14.07 -19.84 -2.61
CA PHE A 245 13.75 -20.30 -1.26
C PHE A 245 12.52 -21.21 -1.23
N PHE A 246 12.42 -22.07 -0.22
CA PHE A 246 11.31 -23.01 -0.01
C PHE A 246 10.95 -23.06 1.47
N GLY A 247 9.67 -23.00 1.82
CA GLY A 247 9.28 -23.04 3.22
C GLY A 247 7.83 -23.44 3.44
N MET A 248 7.49 -23.63 4.72
CA MET A 248 6.12 -23.84 5.14
C MET A 248 5.91 -23.43 6.59
N TYR A 249 4.67 -23.15 6.97
CA TYR A 249 4.28 -23.01 8.36
C TYR A 249 2.89 -23.63 8.60
N LYS A 250 2.68 -24.16 9.81
CA LYS A 250 1.37 -24.65 10.26
C LYS A 250 0.45 -23.46 10.56
N LEU A 251 -0.83 -23.60 10.21
CA LEU A 251 -1.91 -22.68 10.59
C LEU A 251 -2.50 -23.04 11.96
#